data_AF-A0AA87MLU6-F1
#
_entry.id   AF-A0AA87MLU6-F1
#
_cell.length_a   1.000
_cell.length_b   1.000
_cell.length_c   1.000
_cell.angle_alpha   90.00
_cell.angle_beta   90.00
_cell.angle_gamma   90.00
#
_symmetry.space_group_name_H-M   'P 1'
#
loop_
_entity.id
_entity.type
_entity.pdbx_description
1 polymer ?
#
loop_
_entity_poly.entity_id
_entity_poly.type
_entity_poly.pdbx_seq_one_letter_code
_entity_poly.pdbx_strand_id
1 'polypeptide(L)'
;MKKLRAIRSYYADKINEQFGADGDFLNDKRLGPAELGLLYNALYLRPQTNYSVNELSQYTGNTANETNEILNNLNLFGYSEIIHFKDPNKTELEQKWIIQDKSFERSIVR
;
A
#
# COMPACT_ATOMS: atom_id res chain seq x y z
N MET A 1 -10.69 -20.72 -7.17
CA MET A 1 -11.48 -19.60 -6.61
C MET A 1 -11.70 -19.65 -5.09
N LYS A 2 -12.06 -20.78 -4.45
CA LYS A 2 -12.30 -20.81 -2.98
C LYS A 2 -11.06 -20.54 -2.12
N LYS A 3 -9.88 -21.04 -2.50
CA LYS A 3 -8.63 -20.87 -1.72
C LYS A 3 -8.10 -19.42 -1.67
N LEU A 4 -8.10 -18.71 -2.79
CA LEU A 4 -7.64 -17.31 -2.86
C LEU A 4 -8.53 -16.37 -2.04
N ARG A 5 -9.85 -16.59 -2.06
CA ARG A 5 -10.80 -15.83 -1.24
C ARG A 5 -10.57 -16.05 0.26
N ALA A 6 -10.21 -17.27 0.67
CA ALA A 6 -9.88 -17.58 2.06
C ALA A 6 -8.58 -16.89 2.51
N ILE A 7 -7.54 -16.88 1.66
CA ILE A 7 -6.27 -16.20 1.95
C ILE A 7 -6.48 -14.70 2.09
N ARG A 8 -7.23 -14.07 1.17
CA ARG A 8 -7.55 -12.63 1.27
C ARG A 8 -8.28 -12.31 2.57
N SER A 9 -9.30 -13.11 2.92
CA SER A 9 -10.10 -12.88 4.13
C SER A 9 -9.22 -13.01 5.39
N TYR A 10 -8.32 -14.00 5.43
CA TYR A 10 -7.36 -14.15 6.52
C TYR A 10 -6.50 -12.90 6.74
N TYR A 11 -5.95 -12.30 5.67
CA TYR A 11 -5.18 -11.06 5.80
C TYR A 11 -6.05 -9.89 6.26
N ALA A 12 -7.23 -9.72 5.67
CA ALA A 12 -8.14 -8.64 6.06
C ALA A 12 -8.55 -8.75 7.54
N ASP A 13 -8.90 -9.96 7.99
CA ASP A 13 -9.28 -10.23 9.38
C ASP A 13 -8.11 -9.98 10.33
N LYS A 14 -6.89 -10.41 9.98
CA LYS A 14 -5.69 -10.19 10.82
C LYS A 14 -5.32 -8.71 10.95
N ILE A 15 -5.45 -7.95 9.86
CA ILE A 15 -5.19 -6.51 9.88
C ILE A 15 -6.24 -5.81 10.77
N ASN A 16 -7.52 -6.17 10.63
CA ASN A 16 -8.57 -5.61 11.47
C ASN A 16 -8.40 -5.99 12.96
N GLU A 17 -8.17 -7.26 13.27
CA GLU A 17 -7.95 -7.76 14.63
C GLU A 17 -6.80 -7.06 15.35
N GLN A 18 -5.68 -6.79 14.64
CA GLN A 18 -4.47 -6.28 15.27
C GLN A 18 -4.47 -4.75 15.44
N PHE A 19 -5.23 -4.00 14.64
CA PHE A 19 -5.17 -2.52 14.62
C PHE A 19 -6.52 -1.83 14.79
N GLY A 20 -7.62 -2.58 14.88
CA GLY A 20 -8.98 -2.02 14.83
C GLY A 20 -9.21 -1.21 13.56
N ALA A 21 -8.55 -1.61 12.47
CA ALA A 21 -8.53 -0.86 11.22
C ALA A 21 -9.89 -0.98 10.51
N ASP A 22 -10.59 0.15 10.35
CA ASP A 22 -11.78 0.28 9.51
C ASP A 22 -11.41 0.94 8.16
N GLY A 23 -10.33 0.44 7.55
CA GLY A 23 -9.84 0.98 6.29
C GLY A 23 -10.66 0.52 5.10
N ASP A 24 -10.99 1.44 4.17
CA ASP A 24 -11.78 1.13 2.96
C ASP A 24 -11.12 0.01 2.14
N PHE A 25 -9.78 -0.04 2.14
CA PHE A 25 -9.00 -1.06 1.44
C PHE A 25 -9.30 -2.49 1.92
N LEU A 26 -9.63 -2.72 3.19
CA LEU A 26 -9.96 -4.06 3.70
C LEU A 26 -11.23 -4.63 3.04
N ASN A 27 -12.14 -3.74 2.65
CA ASN A 27 -13.41 -4.07 2.02
C ASN A 27 -13.32 -4.09 0.47
N ASP A 28 -12.26 -3.56 -0.13
CA ASP A 28 -12.10 -3.55 -1.59
C ASP A 28 -11.70 -4.94 -2.12
N LYS A 29 -12.67 -5.61 -2.76
CA LYS A 29 -12.52 -6.98 -3.28
C LYS A 29 -11.55 -7.09 -4.47
N ARG A 30 -11.15 -5.98 -5.07
CA ARG A 30 -10.16 -5.95 -6.16
C ARG A 30 -8.74 -6.16 -5.63
N LEU A 31 -8.51 -5.87 -4.34
CA LEU A 31 -7.22 -6.06 -3.70
C LEU A 31 -6.99 -7.53 -3.36
N GLY A 32 -5.87 -8.05 -3.86
CA GLY A 32 -5.37 -9.37 -3.54
C GLY A 32 -4.52 -9.36 -2.26
N PRO A 33 -4.02 -10.54 -1.83
CA PRO A 33 -3.19 -10.65 -0.63
C PRO A 33 -1.92 -9.78 -0.69
N ALA A 34 -1.33 -9.61 -1.88
CA ALA A 34 -0.11 -8.83 -2.06
C ALA A 34 -0.38 -7.32 -1.89
N GLU A 35 -1.45 -6.81 -2.51
CA GLU A 35 -1.90 -5.43 -2.35
C GLU A 35 -2.25 -5.13 -0.89
N LEU A 36 -3.01 -6.01 -0.23
CA LEU A 36 -3.36 -5.86 1.18
C LEU A 36 -2.12 -5.86 2.08
N GLY A 37 -1.16 -6.75 1.81
CA GLY A 37 0.10 -6.82 2.57
C GLY A 37 0.95 -5.56 2.42
N LEU A 38 1.03 -4.99 1.22
CA LEU A 38 1.77 -3.75 0.97
C LEU A 38 1.10 -2.56 1.65
N LEU A 39 -0.22 -2.39 1.47
CA LEU A 39 -0.99 -1.32 2.13
C LEU A 39 -0.88 -1.40 3.64
N TYR A 40 -0.96 -2.60 4.21
CA TYR A 40 -0.79 -2.81 5.64
C TYR A 40 0.59 -2.36 6.15
N ASN A 41 1.66 -2.76 5.46
CA ASN A 41 3.02 -2.36 5.84
C ASN A 41 3.21 -0.85 5.75
N ALA A 42 2.74 -0.23 4.66
CA ALA A 42 2.87 1.21 4.45
C ALA A 42 2.02 2.01 5.44
N LEU A 43 0.74 1.68 5.63
CA LEU A 43 -0.17 2.51 6.42
C LEU A 43 -0.03 2.35 7.94
N TYR A 44 0.35 1.15 8.43
CA TYR A 44 0.29 0.84 9.86
C TYR A 44 1.64 0.49 10.47
N LEU A 45 2.45 -0.33 9.80
CA LEU A 45 3.71 -0.78 10.39
C LEU A 45 4.85 0.22 10.22
N ARG A 46 4.94 0.87 9.05
CA ARG A 46 6.03 1.78 8.68
C ARG A 46 5.50 3.01 7.93
N PRO A 47 4.63 3.83 8.54
CA PRO A 47 4.05 5.01 7.91
C PRO A 47 5.10 6.06 7.57
N GLN A 48 5.08 6.53 6.32
CA GLN A 48 5.93 7.55 5.76
C GLN A 48 5.13 8.35 4.72
N THR A 49 5.56 9.58 4.44
CA THR A 49 4.90 10.45 3.46
C THR A 49 5.01 9.92 2.03
N ASN A 50 6.12 9.23 1.71
CA ASN A 50 6.36 8.64 0.40
C ASN A 50 7.37 7.50 0.51
N TYR A 51 7.37 6.63 -0.50
CA TYR A 51 8.16 5.41 -0.53
C TYR A 51 8.84 5.25 -1.89
N SER A 52 10.06 4.72 -1.88
CA SER A 52 10.65 4.11 -3.06
C SER A 52 10.24 2.64 -3.20
N VAL A 53 10.31 2.13 -4.43
CA VAL A 53 10.04 0.71 -4.74
C VAL A 53 10.94 -0.22 -3.94
N ASN A 54 12.21 0.16 -3.76
CA ASN A 54 13.20 -0.64 -3.04
C ASN A 54 12.91 -0.73 -1.54
N GLU A 55 12.36 0.33 -0.93
CA GLU A 55 11.96 0.28 0.48
C GLU A 55 10.77 -0.64 0.68
N LEU A 56 9.75 -0.52 -0.18
CA LEU A 56 8.55 -1.35 -0.09
C LEU A 56 8.84 -2.82 -0.37
N SER A 57 9.72 -3.12 -1.31
CA SER A 57 10.11 -4.50 -1.64
C SER A 57 10.77 -5.21 -0.46
N GLN A 58 11.58 -4.49 0.34
CA GLN A 58 12.16 -5.01 1.57
C GLN A 58 11.12 -5.29 2.66
N TYR A 59 10.03 -4.52 2.70
CA TYR A 59 8.99 -4.70 3.73
C TYR A 59 8.10 -5.91 3.44
N THR A 60 7.87 -6.21 2.16
CA THR A 60 7.00 -7.31 1.76
C THR A 60 7.78 -8.58 1.40
N GLY A 61 9.10 -8.48 1.22
CA GLY A 61 9.94 -9.59 0.73
C GLY A 61 9.78 -9.85 -0.77
N ASN A 62 9.13 -8.95 -1.51
CA ASN A 62 8.95 -9.05 -2.96
C ASN A 62 10.21 -8.55 -3.69
N THR A 63 10.30 -8.86 -4.99
CA THR A 63 11.25 -8.17 -5.88
C THR A 63 10.79 -6.75 -6.17
N ALA A 64 11.71 -5.89 -6.65
CA ALA A 64 11.36 -4.53 -7.08
C ALA A 64 10.33 -4.52 -8.22
N ASN A 65 10.42 -5.48 -9.15
CA ASN A 65 9.48 -5.58 -10.27
C ASN A 65 8.06 -5.93 -9.80
N GLU A 66 7.93 -6.96 -8.95
CA GLU A 66 6.62 -7.33 -8.37
C GLU A 66 6.05 -6.18 -7.53
N THR A 67 6.89 -5.48 -6.78
CA THR A 67 6.47 -4.31 -6.00
C THR A 67 5.94 -3.20 -6.90
N ASN A 68 6.60 -2.94 -8.03
CA ASN A 68 6.11 -1.99 -9.03
C ASN A 68 4.77 -2.40 -9.64
N GLU A 69 4.57 -3.67 -9.97
CA GLU A 69 3.29 -4.17 -10.47
C GLU A 69 2.17 -3.98 -9.45
N ILE A 70 2.43 -4.31 -8.18
CA ILE A 70 1.47 -4.09 -7.08
C ILE A 70 1.16 -2.60 -6.94
N LEU A 71 2.16 -1.73 -6.98
CA LEU A 71 1.98 -0.28 -6.87
C LEU A 71 1.15 0.30 -8.01
N ASN A 72 1.35 -0.19 -9.24
CA ASN A 72 0.52 0.18 -10.39
C ASN A 72 -0.93 -0.29 -10.21
N ASN A 73 -1.15 -1.50 -9.71
CA ASN A 73 -2.51 -1.98 -9.40
C ASN A 73 -3.18 -1.11 -8.33
N LEU A 74 -2.45 -0.78 -7.26
CA LEU A 74 -2.93 0.11 -6.21
C LEU A 74 -3.28 1.50 -6.75
N ASN A 75 -2.53 2.02 -7.72
CA ASN A 75 -2.80 3.30 -8.35
C ASN A 75 -4.10 3.25 -9.15
N LEU A 76 -4.29 2.21 -9.96
CA LEU A 76 -5.54 1.96 -10.68
C LEU A 76 -6.74 1.86 -9.74
N PHE A 77 -6.53 1.36 -8.52
CA PHE A 77 -7.57 1.27 -7.52
C PHE A 77 -7.69 2.51 -6.65
N GLY A 78 -6.81 3.50 -6.75
CA GLY A 78 -6.85 4.76 -6.00
C GLY A 78 -6.26 4.68 -4.59
N TYR A 79 -5.32 3.77 -4.34
CA TYR A 79 -4.61 3.61 -3.06
C TYR A 79 -3.13 4.01 -3.10
N SER A 80 -2.64 4.38 -4.27
CA SER A 80 -1.29 4.93 -4.42
C SER A 80 -1.25 6.03 -5.48
N GLU A 81 -0.26 6.91 -5.38
CA GLU A 81 -0.01 7.98 -6.35
C GLU A 81 1.49 8.09 -6.61
N ILE A 82 1.85 8.32 -7.88
CA ILE A 82 3.23 8.59 -8.27
C ILE A 82 3.53 10.07 -8.09
N ILE A 83 4.63 10.36 -7.38
CA ILE A 83 5.19 11.69 -7.30
C ILE A 83 6.64 11.69 -7.77
N HIS A 84 7.04 12.79 -8.39
CA HIS A 84 8.38 12.98 -8.90
C HIS A 84 9.11 13.99 -8.03
N PHE A 85 10.26 13.58 -7.49
CA PHE A 85 11.15 14.46 -6.74
C PHE A 85 12.34 14.85 -7.60
N LYS A 86 12.66 16.14 -7.56
CA LYS A 86 13.93 16.63 -8.08
C LYS A 86 14.87 16.82 -6.89
N ASP A 87 15.76 15.87 -6.66
CA ASP A 87 16.85 16.04 -5.71
C ASP A 87 17.81 17.09 -6.29
N PRO A 88 18.09 18.21 -5.59
CA PRO A 88 19.01 19.25 -6.07
C PRO A 88 20.42 18.73 -6.35
N ASN A 89 20.80 17.60 -5.75
CA ASN A 89 22.12 16.98 -5.87
C ASN A 89 22.17 15.83 -6.88
N LYS A 90 21.04 15.47 -7.50
CA LYS A 90 20.99 14.43 -8.54
C LYS A 90 20.44 15.01 -9.84
N THR A 91 21.00 14.57 -10.95
CA THR A 91 20.55 14.95 -12.29
C THR A 91 19.25 14.26 -12.70
N GLU A 92 18.92 13.13 -12.08
CA GLU A 92 17.74 12.32 -12.41
C GLU A 92 16.57 12.63 -11.47
N LEU A 93 15.36 12.68 -12.05
CA LEU A 93 14.11 12.76 -11.30
C LEU A 93 13.86 11.42 -10.60
N GLU A 94 13.70 11.45 -9.29
CA GLU A 94 13.37 10.26 -8.51
C GLU A 94 11.85 10.06 -8.51
N GLN A 95 11.41 8.86 -8.89
CA GLN A 95 10.03 8.45 -8.76
C GLN A 95 9.80 7.85 -7.36
N LYS A 96 8.80 8.38 -6.65
CA LYS A 96 8.33 7.84 -5.37
C LYS A 96 6.82 7.66 -5.39
N TRP A 97 6.33 6.93 -4.40
CA TRP A 97 4.94 6.53 -4.26
C TRP A 97 4.37 7.05 -2.95
N ILE A 98 3.25 7.77 -3.02
CA ILE A 98 2.39 8.02 -1.86
C ILE A 98 1.46 6.82 -1.74
N ILE A 99 1.30 6.30 -0.52
CA ILE A 99 0.33 5.24 -0.20
C ILE A 99 -0.69 5.82 0.76
N GLN A 100 -1.97 5.66 0.44
CA GLN A 100 -3.06 6.22 1.26
C GLN A 100 -4.30 5.34 1.18
N ASP A 101 -5.08 5.33 2.25
CA ASP A 101 -6.43 4.78 2.22
C ASP A 101 -7.42 5.85 1.74
N LYS A 102 -8.48 5.42 1.04
CA LYS A 102 -9.45 6.32 0.39
C LYS A 102 -10.25 7.17 1.38
N SER A 103 -10.32 6.75 2.63
CA SER A 103 -11.12 7.38 3.68
C SER A 103 -10.30 8.05 4.79
N PHE A 104 -8.98 8.17 4.66
CA PHE A 104 -8.13 8.76 5.71
C PHE A 104 -8.31 10.28 5.91
N GLU A 105 -9.18 10.94 5.14
CA GLU A 105 -9.55 12.35 5.39
C GLU A 105 -10.64 12.56 6.46
N ARG A 106 -11.20 11.52 7.10
CA ARG A 106 -12.32 11.70 8.07
C ARG A 106 -11.99 11.71 9.56
N SER A 107 -10.73 11.64 10.01
CA SER A 107 -10.45 11.60 11.47
C SER A 107 -9.48 12.63 12.05
N ILE A 108 -9.07 13.67 11.30
CA ILE A 108 -8.30 14.80 11.87
C ILE A 108 -9.15 16.08 11.94
N VAL A 109 -10.46 15.95 12.19
CA VAL A 109 -11.28 17.05 12.74
C VAL A 109 -12.33 16.44 13.68
N ARG A 110 -11.99 16.35 14.97
CA ARG A 110 -12.94 16.48 16.07
C ARG A 110 -12.31 17.28 17.18
#